data_AF-A0A931Z181-F1
#
_entry.id   AF-A0A931Z181-F1
#
_cell.length_a   1.000
_cell.length_b   1.000
_cell.length_c   1.000
_cell.angle_alpha   90.00
_cell.angle_beta   90.00
_cell.angle_gamma   90.00
#
_symmetry.space_group_name_H-M   'P 1'
#
loop_
_entity.id
_entity.type
_entity.pdbx_description
1 polymer ?
#
loop_
_entity_poly.entity_id
_entity_poly.type
_entity_poly.pdbx_seq_one_letter_code
_entity_poly.pdbx_strand_id
1 'polypeptide(L)'
;QYNPSLRVDQVAEYATSVHGRRLKELGDPKVAVCSSCHPAHTIKPRSDPTSSVHPLRVAETCGACHADAKLMAGYKIPTDQLEKYRQSVHWKAMSVKGDLAAPTCNGCHGNHGAAPPGISWVGNVCGQCHTVMGDFFARSPHAKAFAQMGVPGCATCHENHAIRPASFEMVGLGDKAVCTACHSAADKGGKAALEMRALIESLRLEHGKAGALLERAEHAGMEVSQARFELGGANDALVKARAAIHAASVGMVKKEADAGLAISAKAHARGVRAFEELGFRRKGLGVSLVIILVLIAGLVLKLRQLERRRPASDAG
;
A
#
# COMPACT_ATOMS: atom_id res chain seq x y z
N GLN A 1 -44.65 6.14 4.77
CA GLN A 1 -43.78 6.01 3.58
C GLN A 1 -43.03 4.68 3.71
N TYR A 2 -43.26 3.74 2.79
CA TYR A 2 -42.47 2.50 2.75
C TYR A 2 -41.06 2.86 2.33
N ASN A 3 -40.05 2.40 3.07
CA ASN A 3 -38.65 2.55 2.70
C ASN A 3 -38.20 1.25 2.02
N PRO A 4 -38.28 1.13 0.68
CA PRO A 4 -37.92 -0.09 -0.05
C PRO A 4 -36.43 -0.47 0.07
N SER A 5 -35.59 0.33 0.74
CA SER A 5 -34.20 -0.01 1.05
C SER A 5 -34.03 -0.94 2.26
N LEU A 6 -35.08 -1.15 3.07
CA LEU A 6 -35.04 -2.12 4.15
C LEU A 6 -35.07 -3.52 3.56
N ARG A 7 -33.91 -4.18 3.61
CA ARG A 7 -33.81 -5.61 3.29
C ARG A 7 -34.79 -6.41 4.17
N VAL A 8 -35.32 -7.50 3.63
CA VAL A 8 -36.31 -8.38 4.29
C VAL A 8 -35.88 -9.86 4.30
N ASP A 9 -34.69 -10.15 3.77
CA ASP A 9 -34.15 -11.49 3.57
C ASP A 9 -33.15 -11.91 4.67
N GLN A 10 -32.97 -11.11 5.72
CA GLN A 10 -31.98 -11.36 6.78
C GLN A 10 -32.21 -12.68 7.50
N VAL A 11 -33.47 -13.09 7.70
CA VAL A 11 -33.79 -14.40 8.31
C VAL A 11 -33.36 -15.54 7.40
N ALA A 12 -33.58 -15.40 6.08
CA ALA A 12 -33.14 -16.38 5.09
C ALA A 12 -31.61 -16.43 5.01
N GLU A 13 -30.93 -15.29 5.02
CA GLU A 13 -29.46 -15.23 5.09
C GLU A 13 -28.93 -15.88 6.38
N TYR A 14 -29.53 -15.57 7.52
CA TYR A 14 -29.16 -16.15 8.82
C TYR A 14 -29.23 -17.66 8.82
N ALA A 15 -30.27 -18.25 8.23
CA ALA A 15 -30.38 -19.70 8.08
C ALA A 15 -29.24 -20.33 7.27
N THR A 16 -28.55 -19.56 6.42
CA THR A 16 -27.36 -20.05 5.70
C THR A 16 -26.09 -20.00 6.54
N SER A 17 -26.02 -19.16 7.58
CA SER A 17 -24.83 -18.98 8.42
C SER A 17 -24.52 -20.22 9.28
N VAL A 18 -23.27 -20.34 9.75
CA VAL A 18 -22.90 -21.42 10.67
C VAL A 18 -23.70 -21.33 11.98
N HIS A 19 -23.93 -20.12 12.51
CA HIS A 19 -24.76 -19.93 13.70
C HIS A 19 -26.20 -20.40 13.46
N GLY A 20 -26.83 -19.95 12.37
CA GLY A 20 -28.21 -20.32 12.04
C GLY A 20 -28.39 -21.80 11.71
N ARG A 21 -27.47 -22.43 10.98
CA ARG A 21 -27.49 -23.87 10.72
C ARG A 21 -27.38 -24.66 12.02
N ARG A 22 -26.44 -24.33 12.90
CA ARG A 22 -26.30 -25.03 14.19
C ARG A 22 -27.52 -24.85 15.09
N LEU A 23 -28.11 -23.65 15.12
CA LEU A 23 -29.35 -23.42 15.86
C LEU A 23 -30.49 -24.29 15.32
N LYS A 24 -30.68 -24.31 14.00
CA LYS A 24 -31.80 -25.00 13.35
C LYS A 24 -31.64 -26.53 13.33
N GLU A 25 -30.45 -27.01 12.98
CA GLU A 25 -30.17 -28.42 12.71
C GLU A 25 -29.79 -29.18 13.99
N LEU A 26 -29.08 -28.52 14.92
CA LEU A 26 -28.56 -29.16 16.14
C LEU A 26 -29.27 -28.66 17.41
N GLY A 27 -30.17 -27.68 17.30
CA GLY A 27 -30.86 -27.10 18.46
C GLY A 27 -29.90 -26.43 19.45
N ASP A 28 -28.72 -26.00 19.00
CA ASP A 28 -27.65 -25.49 19.87
C ASP A 28 -28.00 -24.07 20.36
N PRO A 29 -28.36 -23.87 21.66
CA PRO A 29 -28.82 -22.58 22.15
C PRO A 29 -27.67 -21.62 22.44
N LYS A 30 -26.41 -22.07 22.34
CA LYS A 30 -25.21 -21.28 22.67
C LYS A 30 -24.68 -20.49 21.47
N VAL A 31 -25.22 -20.71 20.27
CA VAL A 31 -24.82 -19.97 19.07
C VAL A 31 -25.46 -18.60 19.02
N ALA A 32 -24.81 -17.65 18.35
CA ALA A 32 -25.30 -16.28 18.26
C ALA A 32 -26.62 -16.19 17.48
N VAL A 33 -27.58 -15.44 18.01
CA VAL A 33 -28.88 -15.14 17.38
C VAL A 33 -28.98 -13.63 17.08
N CYS A 34 -30.11 -13.19 16.53
CA CYS A 34 -30.33 -11.78 16.18
C CYS A 34 -30.00 -10.83 17.36
N SER A 35 -30.46 -11.17 18.56
CA SER A 35 -30.27 -10.37 19.77
C SER A 35 -28.84 -10.39 20.32
N SER A 36 -27.98 -11.33 19.88
CA SER A 36 -26.57 -11.36 20.26
C SER A 36 -25.80 -10.19 19.65
N CYS A 37 -26.17 -9.77 18.45
CA CYS A 37 -25.56 -8.62 17.77
C CYS A 37 -26.45 -7.36 17.82
N HIS A 38 -27.77 -7.52 17.96
CA HIS A 38 -28.73 -6.43 18.11
C HIS A 38 -29.44 -6.52 19.47
N PRO A 39 -28.80 -6.06 20.56
CA PRO A 39 -29.30 -6.30 21.91
C PRO A 39 -30.70 -5.70 22.11
N ALA A 40 -31.56 -6.46 22.77
CA ALA A 40 -32.92 -6.03 23.07
C ALA A 40 -32.91 -4.70 23.86
N HIS A 41 -33.92 -3.85 23.60
CA HIS A 41 -34.11 -2.53 24.22
C HIS A 41 -32.97 -1.52 24.03
N THR A 42 -31.91 -1.85 23.29
CA THR A 42 -30.75 -0.96 23.04
C THR A 42 -30.27 -1.05 21.59
N ILE A 43 -31.14 -1.50 20.68
CA ILE A 43 -30.85 -1.56 19.24
C ILE A 43 -30.60 -0.16 18.72
N LYS A 44 -29.42 0.05 18.15
CA LYS A 44 -28.95 1.33 17.61
C LYS A 44 -28.58 1.17 16.13
N PRO A 45 -28.77 2.20 15.30
CA PRO A 45 -28.36 2.16 13.91
C PRO A 45 -26.85 1.97 13.78
N ARG A 46 -26.38 1.36 12.69
CA ARG A 46 -24.95 1.10 12.42
C ARG A 46 -24.08 2.38 12.49
N SER A 47 -24.65 3.53 12.16
CA SER A 47 -23.96 4.82 12.18
C SER A 47 -23.76 5.39 13.59
N ASP A 48 -24.45 4.87 14.61
CA ASP A 48 -24.25 5.27 16.00
C ASP A 48 -22.95 4.61 16.52
N PRO A 49 -21.94 5.39 16.96
CA PRO A 49 -20.68 4.85 17.49
C PRO A 49 -20.82 3.91 18.69
N THR A 50 -21.96 3.98 19.39
CA THR A 50 -22.28 3.12 20.54
C THR A 50 -23.03 1.84 20.14
N SER A 51 -23.38 1.66 18.86
CA SER A 51 -24.01 0.44 18.35
C SER A 51 -23.03 -0.73 18.34
N SER A 52 -23.46 -1.90 18.80
CA SER A 52 -22.70 -3.17 18.70
C SER A 52 -22.30 -3.51 17.27
N VAL A 53 -23.08 -3.06 16.27
CA VAL A 53 -22.79 -3.30 14.85
C VAL A 53 -22.06 -2.13 14.18
N HIS A 54 -21.63 -1.11 14.94
CA HIS A 54 -20.77 -0.06 14.42
C HIS A 54 -19.40 -0.64 14.03
N PRO A 55 -18.77 -0.28 12.90
CA PRO A 55 -17.52 -0.89 12.44
C PRO A 55 -16.41 -1.01 13.51
N LEU A 56 -16.25 0.04 14.33
CA LEU A 56 -15.28 0.06 15.44
C LEU A 56 -15.59 -0.93 16.58
N ARG A 57 -16.83 -1.39 16.71
CA ARG A 57 -17.31 -2.27 17.80
C ARG A 57 -17.55 -3.71 17.37
N VAL A 58 -17.73 -3.98 16.08
CA VAL A 58 -18.02 -5.33 15.56
C VAL A 58 -17.00 -6.36 16.07
N ALA A 59 -15.71 -6.01 16.08
CA ALA A 59 -14.67 -6.94 16.56
C ALA A 59 -14.89 -7.35 18.03
N GLU A 60 -15.30 -6.41 18.88
CA GLU A 60 -15.63 -6.68 20.28
C GLU A 60 -16.93 -7.48 20.41
N THR A 61 -17.92 -7.20 19.56
CA THR A 61 -19.17 -7.97 19.52
C THR A 61 -18.93 -9.42 19.15
N CYS A 62 -18.14 -9.71 18.11
CA CYS A 62 -17.74 -11.08 17.79
C CYS A 62 -16.87 -11.68 18.90
N GLY A 63 -15.95 -10.88 19.44
CA GLY A 63 -15.04 -11.24 20.51
C GLY A 63 -15.70 -11.67 21.81
N ALA A 64 -16.90 -11.15 22.12
CA ALA A 64 -17.65 -11.52 23.32
C ALA A 64 -17.89 -13.03 23.44
N CYS A 65 -17.95 -13.75 22.31
CA CYS A 65 -18.01 -15.21 22.28
C CYS A 65 -16.74 -15.84 21.71
N HIS A 66 -16.19 -15.32 20.61
CA HIS A 66 -15.05 -15.92 19.92
C HIS A 66 -13.71 -15.73 20.62
N ALA A 67 -13.61 -14.86 21.63
CA ALA A 67 -12.43 -14.76 22.50
C ALA A 67 -12.62 -15.50 23.85
N ASP A 68 -13.79 -16.11 24.09
CA ASP A 68 -14.04 -16.89 25.31
C ASP A 68 -13.62 -18.36 25.10
N ALA A 69 -12.49 -18.73 25.69
CA ALA A 69 -11.95 -20.09 25.62
C ALA A 69 -12.90 -21.15 26.19
N LYS A 70 -13.66 -20.84 27.24
CA LYS A 70 -14.59 -21.77 27.86
C LYS A 70 -15.78 -22.04 26.95
N LEU A 71 -16.32 -21.00 26.33
CA LEU A 71 -17.42 -21.13 25.38
C LEU A 71 -16.97 -21.83 24.09
N MET A 72 -15.80 -21.48 23.55
CA MET A 72 -15.29 -22.00 22.28
C MET A 72 -14.69 -23.41 22.36
N ALA A 73 -14.35 -23.90 23.55
CA ALA A 73 -13.79 -25.24 23.74
C ALA A 73 -14.67 -26.35 23.13
N GLY A 74 -16.00 -26.25 23.27
CA GLY A 74 -16.95 -27.20 22.71
C GLY A 74 -17.04 -27.19 21.17
N TYR A 75 -16.62 -26.08 20.55
CA TYR A 75 -16.63 -25.89 19.09
C TYR A 75 -15.28 -26.14 18.43
N LYS A 76 -14.21 -26.30 19.24
CA LYS A 76 -12.82 -26.45 18.76
C LYS A 76 -12.38 -25.29 17.87
N ILE A 77 -12.83 -24.07 18.20
CA ILE A 77 -12.47 -22.84 17.48
C ILE A 77 -11.35 -22.12 18.23
N PRO A 78 -10.27 -21.66 17.56
CA PRO A 78 -9.25 -20.82 18.18
C PRO A 78 -9.81 -19.49 18.70
N THR A 79 -9.30 -19.00 19.84
CA THR A 79 -9.81 -17.80 20.52
C THR A 79 -8.90 -16.59 20.48
N ASP A 80 -7.78 -16.69 19.75
CA ASP A 80 -6.78 -15.62 19.60
C ASP A 80 -7.08 -14.67 18.42
N GLN A 81 -8.17 -14.91 17.69
CA GLN A 81 -8.49 -14.19 16.45
C GLN A 81 -8.79 -12.71 16.67
N LEU A 82 -9.43 -12.35 17.79
CA LEU A 82 -9.65 -10.94 18.15
C LEU A 82 -8.32 -10.21 18.38
N GLU A 83 -7.41 -10.84 19.10
CA GLU A 83 -6.09 -10.28 19.39
C GLU A 83 -5.29 -10.11 18.10
N LYS A 84 -5.24 -11.15 17.26
CA LYS A 84 -4.64 -11.10 15.93
C LYS A 84 -5.23 -9.99 15.06
N TYR A 85 -6.55 -9.86 15.03
CA TYR A 85 -7.22 -8.82 14.25
C TYR A 85 -6.84 -7.41 14.72
N ARG A 86 -6.72 -7.17 16.03
CA ARG A 86 -6.26 -5.88 16.58
C ARG A 86 -4.82 -5.52 16.17
N GLN A 87 -4.01 -6.50 15.81
CA GLN A 87 -2.65 -6.27 15.30
C GLN A 87 -2.62 -6.00 13.78
N SER A 88 -3.72 -6.28 13.08
CA SER A 88 -3.80 -6.22 11.62
C SER A 88 -3.78 -4.80 11.06
N VAL A 89 -3.44 -4.70 9.77
CA VAL A 89 -3.50 -3.44 9.02
C VAL A 89 -4.93 -2.91 8.87
N HIS A 90 -5.93 -3.78 8.79
CA HIS A 90 -7.33 -3.37 8.69
C HIS A 90 -7.82 -2.73 9.98
N TRP A 91 -7.50 -3.31 11.13
CA TRP A 91 -7.78 -2.68 12.42
C TRP A 91 -7.10 -1.33 12.55
N LYS A 92 -5.81 -1.23 12.20
CA LYS A 92 -5.08 0.06 12.26
C LYS A 92 -5.67 1.11 11.33
N ALA A 93 -6.09 0.73 10.11
CA ALA A 93 -6.78 1.64 9.20
C ALA A 93 -8.08 2.18 9.82
N MET A 94 -8.88 1.29 10.41
CA MET A 94 -10.15 1.66 11.01
C MET A 94 -9.99 2.47 12.31
N SER A 95 -9.19 1.98 13.26
CA SER A 95 -9.10 2.53 14.62
C SER A 95 -8.16 3.73 14.73
N VAL A 96 -7.09 3.79 13.93
CA VAL A 96 -6.07 4.85 14.03
C VAL A 96 -6.26 5.90 12.94
N LYS A 97 -6.56 5.48 11.70
CA LYS A 97 -6.74 6.41 10.57
C LYS A 97 -8.19 6.86 10.37
N GLY A 98 -9.14 6.28 11.11
CA GLY A 98 -10.57 6.61 11.01
C GLY A 98 -11.23 6.10 9.72
N ASP A 99 -10.60 5.17 9.00
CA ASP A 99 -11.14 4.61 7.76
C ASP A 99 -12.18 3.53 8.09
N LEU A 100 -13.43 3.94 8.26
CA LEU A 100 -14.55 3.04 8.55
C LEU A 100 -14.92 2.11 7.38
N ALA A 101 -14.32 2.29 6.20
CA ALA A 101 -14.48 1.37 5.07
C ALA A 101 -13.53 0.16 5.17
N ALA A 102 -12.50 0.21 6.03
CA ALA A 102 -11.64 -0.92 6.29
C ALA A 102 -12.45 -2.12 6.83
N PRO A 103 -12.22 -3.35 6.34
CA PRO A 103 -13.03 -4.50 6.69
C PRO A 103 -12.77 -4.95 8.14
N THR A 104 -13.86 -5.29 8.84
CA THR A 104 -13.86 -5.94 10.16
C THR A 104 -14.39 -7.37 10.06
N CYS A 105 -14.64 -8.05 11.17
CA CYS A 105 -14.95 -9.49 11.20
C CYS A 105 -16.07 -9.88 10.21
N ASN A 106 -17.17 -9.12 10.20
CA ASN A 106 -18.32 -9.33 9.30
C ASN A 106 -18.04 -8.95 7.83
N GLY A 107 -16.98 -8.17 7.56
CA GLY A 107 -16.53 -7.86 6.20
C GLY A 107 -15.99 -9.07 5.46
N CYS A 108 -15.45 -10.06 6.20
CA CYS A 108 -14.99 -11.33 5.64
C CYS A 108 -15.98 -12.47 5.92
N HIS A 109 -16.54 -12.55 7.13
CA HIS A 109 -17.40 -13.65 7.55
C HIS A 109 -18.89 -13.47 7.20
N GLY A 110 -19.28 -12.29 6.70
CA GLY A 110 -20.67 -11.94 6.42
C GLY A 110 -21.37 -11.25 7.59
N ASN A 111 -22.46 -10.52 7.29
CA ASN A 111 -23.26 -9.81 8.29
C ASN A 111 -24.34 -10.70 8.90
N HIS A 112 -25.19 -11.29 8.06
CA HIS A 112 -26.23 -12.23 8.48
C HIS A 112 -26.03 -13.64 7.90
N GLY A 113 -25.28 -13.84 6.82
CA GLY A 113 -25.06 -15.15 6.17
C GLY A 113 -23.71 -15.81 6.47
N ALA A 114 -23.43 -16.95 5.82
CA ALA A 114 -22.18 -17.71 6.00
C ALA A 114 -20.92 -17.00 5.46
N ALA A 115 -21.07 -16.21 4.39
CA ALA A 115 -20.04 -15.41 3.72
C ALA A 115 -20.72 -14.54 2.62
N PRO A 116 -20.05 -13.53 2.04
CA PRO A 116 -20.55 -12.84 0.85
C PRO A 116 -20.92 -13.82 -0.28
N PRO A 117 -22.02 -13.59 -1.02
CA PRO A 117 -22.43 -14.46 -2.13
C PRO A 117 -21.31 -14.67 -3.16
N GLY A 118 -21.17 -15.89 -3.70
CA GLY A 118 -20.21 -16.22 -4.75
C GLY A 118 -18.79 -16.54 -4.27
N ILE A 119 -18.55 -16.58 -2.95
CA ILE A 119 -17.24 -16.94 -2.39
C ILE A 119 -17.27 -18.37 -1.84
N SER A 120 -16.40 -19.24 -2.38
CA SER A 120 -16.30 -20.65 -1.98
C SER A 120 -15.70 -20.85 -0.59
N TRP A 121 -14.88 -19.90 -0.12
CA TRP A 121 -14.21 -19.95 1.18
C TRP A 121 -13.83 -18.55 1.68
N VAL A 122 -13.99 -18.27 2.97
CA VAL A 122 -13.88 -16.92 3.58
C VAL A 122 -12.57 -16.19 3.24
N GLY A 123 -11.42 -16.86 3.22
CA GLY A 123 -10.17 -16.17 2.88
C GLY A 123 -9.93 -15.95 1.38
N ASN A 124 -10.94 -16.17 0.53
CA ASN A 124 -10.98 -15.64 -0.84
C ASN A 124 -11.73 -14.29 -0.91
N VAL A 125 -12.37 -13.82 0.18
CA VAL A 125 -13.09 -12.53 0.22
C VAL A 125 -12.17 -11.34 -0.04
N CYS A 126 -10.86 -11.47 0.23
CA CYS A 126 -9.88 -10.41 -0.02
C CYS A 126 -9.96 -9.84 -1.45
N GLY A 127 -10.26 -10.70 -2.44
CA GLY A 127 -10.37 -10.30 -3.85
C GLY A 127 -11.55 -9.37 -4.17
N GLN A 128 -12.55 -9.24 -3.28
CA GLN A 128 -13.67 -8.31 -3.49
C GLN A 128 -13.24 -6.84 -3.40
N CYS A 129 -12.22 -6.55 -2.59
CA CYS A 129 -11.64 -5.21 -2.47
C CYS A 129 -10.28 -5.10 -3.17
N HIS A 130 -9.45 -6.15 -3.09
CA HIS A 130 -8.16 -6.22 -3.77
C HIS A 130 -8.32 -6.87 -5.16
N THR A 131 -9.24 -6.34 -5.96
CA THR A 131 -9.68 -6.92 -7.23
C THR A 131 -8.53 -7.17 -8.20
N VAL A 132 -7.62 -6.21 -8.36
CA VAL A 132 -6.42 -6.35 -9.22
C VAL A 132 -5.55 -7.54 -8.78
N MET A 133 -5.36 -7.71 -7.47
CA MET A 133 -4.56 -8.82 -6.93
C MET A 133 -5.29 -10.14 -7.09
N GLY A 134 -6.61 -10.14 -6.88
CA GLY A 134 -7.49 -11.29 -7.10
C GLY A 134 -7.46 -11.75 -8.55
N ASP A 135 -7.54 -10.83 -9.51
CA ASP A 135 -7.51 -11.11 -10.94
C ASP A 135 -6.15 -11.69 -11.38
N PHE A 136 -5.05 -11.12 -10.87
CA PHE A 136 -3.72 -11.66 -11.11
C PHE A 136 -3.56 -13.06 -10.53
N PHE A 137 -3.98 -13.25 -9.28
CA PHE A 137 -3.91 -14.56 -8.62
C PHE A 137 -4.76 -15.60 -9.35
N ALA A 138 -5.98 -15.26 -9.77
CA ALA A 138 -6.88 -16.18 -10.48
C ALA A 138 -6.28 -16.72 -11.79
N ARG A 139 -5.42 -15.94 -12.46
CA ARG A 139 -4.71 -16.34 -13.68
C ARG A 139 -3.36 -17.00 -13.40
N SER A 140 -2.93 -17.06 -12.15
CA SER A 140 -1.64 -17.63 -11.76
C SER A 140 -1.67 -19.16 -11.74
N PRO A 141 -0.50 -19.81 -11.83
CA PRO A 141 -0.39 -21.26 -11.61
C PRO A 141 -0.89 -21.72 -10.24
N HIS A 142 -0.82 -20.85 -9.22
CA HIS A 142 -1.21 -21.18 -7.84
C HIS A 142 -2.73 -21.30 -7.67
N ALA A 143 -3.53 -20.53 -8.41
CA ALA A 143 -4.99 -20.56 -8.22
C ALA A 143 -5.58 -21.96 -8.44
N LYS A 144 -5.19 -22.63 -9.54
CA LYS A 144 -5.65 -24.01 -9.80
C LYS A 144 -5.09 -25.00 -8.78
N ALA A 145 -3.81 -24.89 -8.45
CA ALA A 145 -3.15 -25.79 -7.51
C ALA A 145 -3.79 -25.71 -6.11
N PHE A 146 -4.01 -24.50 -5.60
CA PHE A 146 -4.59 -24.29 -4.28
C PHE A 146 -6.04 -24.74 -4.20
N ALA A 147 -6.82 -24.51 -5.26
CA ALA A 147 -8.18 -25.04 -5.35
C ALA A 147 -8.21 -26.58 -5.30
N GLN A 148 -7.27 -27.25 -5.98
CA GLN A 148 -7.16 -28.71 -5.97
C GLN A 148 -6.70 -29.26 -4.61
N MET A 149 -5.84 -28.53 -3.91
CA MET A 149 -5.35 -28.89 -2.57
C MET A 149 -6.35 -28.55 -1.45
N GLY A 150 -7.43 -27.81 -1.75
CA GLY A 150 -8.39 -27.34 -0.76
C GLY A 150 -7.80 -26.35 0.24
N VAL A 151 -6.71 -25.66 -0.13
CA VAL A 151 -6.04 -24.69 0.74
C VAL A 151 -6.54 -23.27 0.48
N PRO A 152 -6.52 -22.41 1.51
CA PRO A 152 -6.77 -20.97 1.37
C PRO A 152 -6.05 -20.31 0.19
N GLY A 153 -6.73 -19.52 -0.64
CA GLY A 153 -6.06 -18.83 -1.77
C GLY A 153 -5.05 -17.78 -1.30
N CYS A 154 -5.57 -16.60 -0.95
CA CYS A 154 -4.75 -15.47 -0.50
C CYS A 154 -4.05 -15.78 0.83
N ALA A 155 -4.75 -16.44 1.75
CA ALA A 155 -4.27 -16.69 3.10
C ALA A 155 -3.27 -17.85 3.22
N THR A 156 -2.85 -18.46 2.11
CA THR A 156 -1.69 -19.39 2.13
C THR A 156 -0.38 -18.61 2.19
N CYS A 157 -0.31 -17.44 1.55
CA CYS A 157 0.88 -16.59 1.55
C CYS A 157 0.74 -15.40 2.50
N HIS A 158 -0.48 -14.89 2.65
CA HIS A 158 -0.79 -13.82 3.57
C HIS A 158 -1.44 -14.38 4.83
N GLU A 159 -1.39 -13.62 5.91
CA GLU A 159 -2.17 -13.98 7.08
C GLU A 159 -3.64 -13.53 6.92
N ASN A 160 -4.59 -14.20 7.59
CA ASN A 160 -6.04 -13.92 7.50
C ASN A 160 -6.59 -13.05 8.64
N HIS A 161 -6.13 -13.23 9.89
CA HIS A 161 -6.60 -12.43 11.03
C HIS A 161 -5.55 -11.39 11.45
N ALA A 162 -4.27 -11.76 11.53
CA ALA A 162 -3.17 -10.83 11.79
C ALA A 162 -2.52 -10.28 10.49
N ILE A 163 -3.33 -9.78 9.55
CA ILE A 163 -2.86 -9.28 8.24
C ILE A 163 -1.81 -8.19 8.45
N ARG A 164 -0.59 -8.40 7.93
CA ARG A 164 0.56 -7.49 8.06
C ARG A 164 0.68 -6.56 6.86
N PRO A 165 1.37 -5.40 6.99
CA PRO A 165 1.68 -4.55 5.84
C PRO A 165 2.46 -5.31 4.77
N ALA A 166 2.05 -5.15 3.51
CA ALA A 166 2.77 -5.75 2.39
C ALA A 166 4.18 -5.15 2.28
N SER A 167 5.20 -6.02 2.35
CA SER A 167 6.62 -5.65 2.28
C SER A 167 7.33 -6.39 1.16
N PHE A 168 8.38 -5.80 0.61
CA PHE A 168 9.25 -6.46 -0.36
C PHE A 168 9.98 -7.66 0.22
N GLU A 169 10.17 -7.70 1.55
CA GLU A 169 10.78 -8.83 2.25
C GLU A 169 9.95 -10.12 2.13
N MET A 170 8.66 -10.00 1.79
CA MET A 170 7.77 -11.13 1.56
C MET A 170 8.10 -11.88 0.26
N VAL A 171 8.87 -11.28 -0.64
CA VAL A 171 9.21 -11.84 -1.95
C VAL A 171 10.66 -12.33 -1.95
N GLY A 172 10.91 -13.42 -2.67
CA GLY A 172 12.22 -14.08 -2.75
C GLY A 172 12.31 -15.26 -1.80
N LEU A 173 13.51 -15.50 -1.25
CA LEU A 173 13.78 -16.66 -0.39
C LEU A 173 14.47 -16.29 0.95
N GLY A 174 14.25 -15.05 1.43
CA GLY A 174 14.75 -14.64 2.75
C GLY A 174 13.85 -15.10 3.90
N ASP A 175 14.28 -14.84 5.13
CA ASP A 175 13.60 -15.32 6.36
C ASP A 175 12.13 -14.88 6.48
N LYS A 176 11.77 -13.72 5.92
CA LYS A 176 10.41 -13.18 5.91
C LYS A 176 9.65 -13.47 4.63
N ALA A 177 10.25 -14.18 3.68
CA ALA A 177 9.63 -14.46 2.41
C ALA A 177 8.55 -15.53 2.56
N VAL A 178 7.45 -15.37 1.83
CA VAL A 178 6.30 -16.27 1.90
C VAL A 178 6.44 -17.46 0.95
N CYS A 179 7.29 -17.32 -0.07
CA CYS A 179 7.52 -18.36 -1.07
C CYS A 179 8.29 -19.56 -0.51
N THR A 180 9.12 -19.35 0.52
CA THR A 180 10.01 -20.38 1.11
C THR A 180 9.27 -21.51 1.80
N ALA A 181 8.00 -21.30 2.16
CA ALA A 181 7.15 -22.33 2.73
C ALA A 181 6.93 -23.52 1.77
N CYS A 182 7.10 -23.31 0.45
CA CYS A 182 6.93 -24.34 -0.57
C CYS A 182 8.06 -24.40 -1.60
N HIS A 183 8.78 -23.30 -1.82
CA HIS A 183 9.82 -23.19 -2.85
C HIS A 183 11.22 -23.06 -2.24
N SER A 184 12.16 -23.72 -2.89
CA SER A 184 13.59 -23.70 -2.64
C SER A 184 14.34 -22.96 -3.76
N ALA A 185 15.59 -22.58 -3.53
CA ALA A 185 16.42 -21.98 -4.57
C ALA A 185 16.68 -22.91 -5.77
N ALA A 186 16.45 -24.22 -5.61
CA ALA A 186 16.72 -25.21 -6.64
C ALA A 186 15.61 -25.27 -7.69
N ASP A 187 14.35 -25.04 -7.29
CA ASP A 187 13.19 -25.18 -8.17
C ASP A 187 12.83 -23.89 -8.92
N LYS A 188 11.96 -24.04 -9.93
CA LYS A 188 11.56 -22.95 -10.82
C LYS A 188 10.83 -21.83 -10.09
N GLY A 189 10.01 -22.15 -9.08
CA GLY A 189 9.25 -21.15 -8.34
C GLY A 189 10.13 -20.32 -7.42
N GLY A 190 11.12 -20.93 -6.77
CA GLY A 190 12.09 -20.19 -5.95
C GLY A 190 13.00 -19.30 -6.80
N LYS A 191 13.46 -19.77 -7.97
CA LYS A 191 14.19 -18.94 -8.94
C LYS A 191 13.36 -17.75 -9.41
N ALA A 192 12.09 -17.98 -9.76
CA ALA A 192 11.17 -16.91 -10.15
C ALA A 192 10.95 -15.89 -9.01
N ALA A 193 10.83 -16.35 -7.76
CA ALA A 193 10.67 -15.47 -6.60
C ALA A 193 11.90 -14.57 -6.39
N LEU A 194 13.11 -15.12 -6.50
CA LEU A 194 14.36 -14.35 -6.42
C LEU A 194 14.46 -13.31 -7.54
N GLU A 195 14.12 -13.69 -8.77
CA GLU A 195 14.16 -12.80 -9.92
C GLU A 195 13.14 -11.66 -9.80
N MET A 196 11.89 -11.95 -9.42
CA MET A 196 10.88 -10.93 -9.16
C MET A 196 11.32 -9.94 -8.08
N ARG A 197 11.94 -10.44 -7.00
CA ARG A 197 12.51 -9.58 -5.95
C ARG A 197 13.59 -8.67 -6.51
N ALA A 198 14.54 -9.22 -7.26
CA ALA A 198 15.66 -8.46 -7.82
C ALA A 198 15.19 -7.34 -8.76
N LEU A 199 14.20 -7.62 -9.61
CA LEU A 199 13.59 -6.63 -10.52
C LEU A 199 12.98 -5.45 -9.75
N ILE A 200 12.18 -5.75 -8.72
CA ILE A 200 11.51 -4.72 -7.92
C ILE A 200 12.51 -3.94 -7.07
N GLU A 201 13.51 -4.61 -6.51
CA GLU A 201 14.57 -3.98 -5.73
C GLU A 201 15.42 -3.05 -6.60
N SER A 202 15.78 -3.47 -7.81
CA SER A 202 16.49 -2.65 -8.79
C SER A 202 15.70 -1.37 -9.11
N LEU A 203 14.41 -1.50 -9.46
CA LEU A 203 13.56 -0.33 -9.73
C LEU A 203 13.49 0.61 -8.52
N ARG A 204 13.28 0.06 -7.31
CA ARG A 204 13.21 0.87 -6.08
C ARG A 204 14.48 1.66 -5.85
N LEU A 205 15.64 1.02 -6.02
CA LEU A 205 16.94 1.64 -5.84
C LEU A 205 17.19 2.75 -6.87
N GLU A 206 16.93 2.49 -8.15
CA GLU A 206 17.14 3.48 -9.21
C GLU A 206 16.15 4.66 -9.09
N HIS A 207 14.89 4.40 -8.76
CA HIS A 207 13.92 5.45 -8.43
C HIS A 207 14.41 6.31 -7.25
N GLY A 208 14.89 5.69 -6.17
CA GLY A 208 15.42 6.39 -5.01
C GLY A 208 16.66 7.24 -5.32
N LYS A 209 17.60 6.70 -6.11
CA LYS A 209 18.79 7.45 -6.57
C LYS A 209 18.41 8.66 -7.42
N ALA A 210 17.50 8.49 -8.38
CA ALA A 210 17.00 9.58 -9.20
C ALA A 210 16.32 10.66 -8.35
N GLY A 211 15.46 10.26 -7.42
CA GLY A 211 14.77 11.18 -6.51
C GLY A 211 15.73 11.99 -5.64
N ALA A 212 16.69 11.33 -5.00
CA ALA A 212 17.69 11.99 -4.16
C ALA A 212 18.63 12.91 -4.96
N LEU A 213 18.91 12.60 -6.23
CA LEU A 213 19.68 13.48 -7.10
C LEU A 213 18.89 14.74 -7.46
N LEU A 214 17.62 14.58 -7.86
CA LEU A 214 16.75 15.72 -8.17
C LEU A 214 16.53 16.61 -6.95
N GLU A 215 16.37 16.04 -5.77
CA GLU A 215 16.23 16.80 -4.52
C GLU A 215 17.46 17.64 -4.20
N ARG A 216 18.66 17.07 -4.35
CA ARG A 216 19.89 17.84 -4.19
C ARG A 216 20.03 18.93 -5.25
N ALA A 217 19.59 18.69 -6.50
CA ALA A 217 19.63 19.69 -7.55
C ALA A 217 18.68 20.86 -7.26
N GLU A 218 17.47 20.56 -6.79
CA GLU A 218 16.49 21.58 -6.37
C GLU A 218 17.00 22.42 -5.20
N HIS A 219 17.56 21.79 -4.17
CA HIS A 219 18.18 22.51 -3.05
C HIS A 219 19.38 23.38 -3.48
N ALA A 220 20.01 23.04 -4.61
CA ALA A 220 21.08 23.85 -5.20
C ALA A 220 20.55 24.99 -6.11
N GLY A 221 19.23 25.18 -6.18
CA GLY A 221 18.57 26.25 -6.96
C GLY A 221 18.37 25.91 -8.44
N MET A 222 18.46 24.62 -8.82
CA MET A 222 18.22 24.19 -10.20
C MET A 222 16.74 23.86 -10.45
N GLU A 223 16.26 24.18 -11.65
CA GLU A 223 14.91 23.81 -12.10
C GLU A 223 14.88 22.31 -12.42
N VAL A 224 14.07 21.56 -11.67
CA VAL A 224 13.91 20.10 -11.84
C VAL A 224 12.46 19.62 -11.64
N SER A 225 11.48 20.53 -11.64
CA SER A 225 10.08 20.23 -11.34
C SER A 225 9.50 19.23 -12.33
N GLN A 226 9.77 19.41 -13.62
CA GLN A 226 9.33 18.48 -14.67
C GLN A 226 9.96 17.09 -14.47
N ALA A 227 11.24 17.02 -14.13
CA ALA A 227 11.93 15.76 -13.90
C ALA A 227 11.36 15.01 -12.69
N ARG A 228 10.97 15.74 -11.62
CA ARG A 228 10.29 15.16 -10.46
C ARG A 228 8.89 14.66 -10.80
N PHE A 229 8.11 15.43 -11.54
CA PHE A 229 6.77 15.01 -11.97
C PHE A 229 6.83 13.72 -12.79
N GLU A 230 7.74 13.66 -13.77
CA GLU A 230 7.92 12.46 -14.58
C GLU A 230 8.46 11.26 -13.78
N LEU A 231 9.29 11.48 -12.75
CA LEU A 231 9.73 10.42 -11.85
C LEU A 231 8.55 9.76 -11.10
N GLY A 232 7.43 10.48 -10.91
CA GLY A 232 6.18 9.92 -10.39
C GLY A 232 5.70 8.70 -11.21
N GLY A 233 5.92 8.69 -12.53
CA GLY A 233 5.59 7.54 -13.37
C GLY A 233 6.41 6.29 -13.05
N ALA A 234 7.63 6.43 -12.53
CA ALA A 234 8.42 5.29 -12.04
C ALA A 234 7.88 4.74 -10.71
N ASN A 235 7.32 5.60 -9.85
CA ASN A 235 6.61 5.16 -8.65
C ASN A 235 5.33 4.38 -9.01
N ASP A 236 4.57 4.85 -10.00
CA ASP A 236 3.40 4.12 -10.50
C ASP A 236 3.80 2.75 -11.07
N ALA A 237 4.88 2.70 -11.85
CA ALA A 237 5.44 1.45 -12.36
C ALA A 237 5.86 0.51 -11.22
N LEU A 238 6.44 1.04 -10.12
CA LEU A 238 6.78 0.26 -8.94
C LEU A 238 5.53 -0.32 -8.26
N VAL A 239 4.45 0.47 -8.14
CA VAL A 239 3.17 -0.02 -7.60
C VAL A 239 2.59 -1.14 -8.48
N LYS A 240 2.62 -0.98 -9.81
CA LYS A 240 2.16 -2.01 -10.76
C LYS A 240 3.02 -3.27 -10.72
N ALA A 241 4.35 -3.13 -10.66
CA ALA A 241 5.27 -4.25 -10.54
C ALA A 241 5.02 -5.04 -9.24
N ARG A 242 4.73 -4.34 -8.12
CA ARG A 242 4.34 -4.98 -6.87
C ARG A 242 3.02 -5.75 -6.97
N ALA A 243 2.04 -5.18 -7.67
CA ALA A 243 0.76 -5.85 -7.90
C ALA A 243 0.96 -7.14 -8.74
N ALA A 244 1.76 -7.06 -9.79
CA ALA A 244 2.03 -8.13 -10.74
C ALA A 244 2.66 -9.39 -10.11
N ILE A 245 3.27 -9.29 -8.91
CA ILE A 245 3.77 -10.46 -8.16
C ILE A 245 2.65 -11.50 -7.95
N HIS A 246 1.41 -11.07 -7.74
CA HIS A 246 0.28 -11.97 -7.48
C HIS A 246 -0.04 -12.91 -8.64
N ALA A 247 0.45 -12.60 -9.85
CA ALA A 247 0.31 -13.50 -10.98
C ALA A 247 1.37 -14.61 -11.02
N ALA A 248 2.35 -14.57 -10.10
CA ALA A 248 3.48 -15.48 -10.03
C ALA A 248 4.21 -15.59 -11.39
N SER A 249 4.41 -14.46 -12.07
CA SER A 249 5.01 -14.38 -13.39
C SER A 249 6.11 -13.32 -13.44
N VAL A 250 7.35 -13.78 -13.63
CA VAL A 250 8.51 -12.92 -13.84
C VAL A 250 8.27 -11.95 -14.99
N GLY A 251 7.73 -12.42 -16.11
CA GLY A 251 7.54 -11.60 -17.31
C GLY A 251 6.62 -10.40 -17.06
N MET A 252 5.57 -10.55 -16.26
CA MET A 252 4.68 -9.44 -15.93
C MET A 252 5.30 -8.45 -14.96
N VAL A 253 6.04 -8.94 -13.95
CA VAL A 253 6.79 -8.06 -13.04
C VAL A 253 7.87 -7.30 -13.83
N LYS A 254 8.61 -7.99 -14.70
CA LYS A 254 9.67 -7.41 -15.52
C LYS A 254 9.14 -6.32 -16.44
N LYS A 255 7.99 -6.53 -17.10
CA LYS A 255 7.37 -5.53 -17.96
C LYS A 255 7.16 -4.19 -17.24
N GLU A 256 6.56 -4.24 -16.04
CA GLU A 256 6.31 -3.03 -15.26
C GLU A 256 7.62 -2.46 -14.68
N ALA A 257 8.54 -3.32 -14.23
CA ALA A 257 9.83 -2.92 -13.68
C ALA A 257 10.72 -2.20 -14.71
N ASP A 258 10.84 -2.74 -15.93
CA ASP A 258 11.61 -2.16 -17.02
C ASP A 258 11.07 -0.78 -17.42
N ALA A 259 9.74 -0.63 -17.48
CA ALA A 259 9.10 0.66 -17.76
C ALA A 259 9.46 1.70 -16.70
N GLY A 260 9.42 1.32 -15.42
CA GLY A 260 9.84 2.18 -14.32
C GLY A 260 11.33 2.53 -14.38
N LEU A 261 12.19 1.55 -14.69
CA LEU A 261 13.64 1.73 -14.79
C LEU A 261 14.00 2.72 -15.88
N ALA A 262 13.33 2.65 -17.04
CA ALA A 262 13.51 3.60 -18.13
C ALA A 262 13.13 5.04 -17.71
N ILE A 263 12.06 5.21 -16.93
CA ILE A 263 11.67 6.52 -16.39
C ILE A 263 12.68 7.01 -15.36
N SER A 264 13.11 6.17 -14.42
CA SER A 264 14.12 6.51 -13.42
C SER A 264 15.45 6.91 -14.06
N ALA A 265 15.89 6.21 -15.10
CA ALA A 265 17.11 6.54 -15.83
C ALA A 265 17.04 7.92 -16.50
N LYS A 266 15.90 8.26 -17.14
CA LYS A 266 15.67 9.58 -17.74
C LYS A 266 15.67 10.69 -16.69
N ALA A 267 15.00 10.46 -15.56
CA ALA A 267 14.97 11.39 -14.43
C ALA A 267 16.37 11.62 -13.84
N HIS A 268 17.13 10.53 -13.63
CA HIS A 268 18.51 10.59 -13.17
C HIS A 268 19.39 11.40 -14.13
N ALA A 269 19.32 11.13 -15.44
CA ALA A 269 20.09 11.89 -16.44
C ALA A 269 19.75 13.40 -16.44
N ARG A 270 18.48 13.78 -16.21
CA ARG A 270 18.12 15.19 -16.03
C ARG A 270 18.71 15.79 -14.76
N GLY A 271 18.71 15.05 -13.65
CA GLY A 271 19.38 15.48 -12.42
C GLY A 271 20.87 15.73 -12.64
N VAL A 272 21.56 14.85 -13.37
CA VAL A 272 22.99 15.04 -13.71
C VAL A 272 23.18 16.30 -14.54
N ARG A 273 22.37 16.50 -15.60
CA ARG A 273 22.44 17.71 -16.43
C ARG A 273 22.20 19.00 -15.63
N ALA A 274 21.30 18.97 -14.65
CA ALA A 274 21.07 20.11 -13.77
C ALA A 274 22.32 20.48 -12.96
N PHE A 275 23.09 19.49 -12.48
CA PHE A 275 24.37 19.75 -11.81
C PHE A 275 25.47 20.24 -12.75
N GLU A 276 25.50 19.73 -13.99
CA GLU A 276 26.41 20.25 -15.02
C GLU A 276 26.12 21.71 -15.34
N GLU A 277 24.83 22.07 -15.48
CA GLU A 277 24.39 23.45 -15.70
C GLU A 277 24.70 24.35 -14.50
N LEU A 278 24.50 23.86 -13.27
CA LEU A 278 24.90 24.58 -12.06
C LEU A 278 26.40 24.92 -12.08
N GLY A 279 27.23 23.92 -12.44
CA GLY A 279 28.67 24.09 -12.58
C GLY A 279 29.04 25.13 -13.64
N PHE A 280 28.35 25.11 -14.79
CA PHE A 280 28.52 26.10 -15.85
C PHE A 280 28.13 27.52 -15.39
N ARG A 281 26.96 27.68 -14.77
CA ARG A 281 26.46 28.98 -14.25
C ARG A 281 27.43 29.58 -13.22
N ARG A 282 28.01 28.77 -12.33
CA ARG A 282 29.00 29.23 -11.34
C ARG A 282 30.30 29.70 -12.00
N LYS A 283 30.82 28.96 -12.97
CA LYS A 283 32.02 29.37 -13.74
C LYS A 283 31.76 30.66 -14.52
N GLY A 284 30.61 30.75 -15.20
CA GLY A 284 30.20 31.93 -15.94
C GLY A 284 30.05 33.16 -15.06
N LEU A 285 29.42 33.03 -13.89
CA LEU A 285 29.32 34.12 -12.91
C LEU A 285 30.70 34.61 -12.45
N GLY A 286 31.63 33.69 -12.20
CA GLY A 286 33.01 34.04 -11.85
C GLY A 286 33.71 34.85 -12.94
N VAL A 287 33.59 34.43 -14.20
CA VAL A 287 34.15 35.16 -15.35
C VAL A 287 33.50 36.55 -15.49
N SER A 288 32.17 36.63 -15.42
CA SER A 288 31.45 37.91 -15.49
C SER A 288 31.85 38.85 -14.36
N LEU A 289 32.03 38.35 -13.15
CA LEU A 289 32.49 39.15 -12.01
C LEU A 289 33.89 39.73 -12.24
N VAL A 290 34.81 38.94 -12.80
CA VAL A 290 36.16 39.41 -13.16
C VAL A 290 36.08 40.50 -14.22
N ILE A 291 35.28 40.32 -15.27
CA ILE A 291 35.09 41.33 -16.32
C ILE A 291 34.52 42.64 -15.72
N ILE A 292 33.49 42.54 -14.88
CA ILE A 292 32.88 43.69 -14.21
C ILE A 292 33.90 44.42 -13.33
N LEU A 293 34.70 43.69 -12.54
CA LEU A 293 35.74 44.29 -11.69
C LEU A 293 36.82 45.00 -12.52
N VAL A 294 37.23 44.42 -13.66
CA VAL A 294 38.18 45.06 -14.59
C VAL A 294 37.58 46.34 -15.18
N LEU A 295 36.32 46.32 -15.61
CA LEU A 295 35.62 47.50 -16.12
C LEU A 295 35.48 48.60 -15.06
N ILE A 296 35.11 48.24 -13.83
CA ILE A 296 35.04 49.18 -12.70
C ILE A 296 36.40 49.79 -12.42
N ALA A 297 37.47 48.97 -12.35
CA ALA A 297 38.83 49.47 -12.14
C ALA A 297 39.26 50.41 -13.27
N GLY A 298 38.97 50.06 -14.53
CA GLY A 298 39.22 50.92 -15.69
C GLY A 298 38.48 52.26 -15.61
N LEU A 299 37.22 52.25 -15.21
CA LEU A 299 36.42 53.46 -15.02
C LEU A 299 36.99 54.35 -13.91
N VAL A 300 37.38 53.77 -12.78
CA VAL A 300 38.01 54.50 -11.66
C VAL A 300 39.33 55.14 -12.10
N LEU A 301 40.18 54.40 -12.83
CA LEU A 301 41.42 54.94 -13.38
C LEU A 301 41.15 56.09 -14.36
N LYS A 302 40.11 55.98 -15.20
CA LYS A 302 39.76 57.02 -16.15
C LYS A 302 39.22 58.28 -15.47
N LEU A 303 38.37 58.14 -14.46
CA LEU A 303 37.88 59.25 -13.64
C LEU A 303 39.04 60.00 -12.98
N ARG A 304 39.98 59.28 -12.35
CA ARG A 304 41.20 59.87 -11.78
C ARG A 304 42.05 60.59 -12.83
N GLN A 305 42.12 60.09 -14.06
CA GLN A 305 42.82 60.75 -15.16
C GLN A 305 42.14 62.06 -15.58
N LEU A 306 40.80 62.09 -15.62
CA LEU A 306 40.01 63.27 -15.97
C LEU A 306 40.08 64.35 -14.88
N GLU A 307 39.99 63.97 -13.60
CA GLU A 307 40.17 64.88 -12.47
C GLU A 307 41.55 65.55 -12.49
N ARG A 308 42.61 64.80 -12.81
CA ARG A 308 43.97 65.35 -12.98
C ARG A 308 44.12 66.28 -14.19
N ARG A 309 43.25 66.18 -15.20
CA ARG A 309 43.29 67.00 -16.43
C ARG A 309 42.37 68.21 -16.37
N ARG A 310 41.55 68.37 -15.33
CA ARG A 310 40.67 69.53 -15.15
C ARG A 310 41.55 70.72 -14.73
N PRO A 311 41.69 71.78 -15.56
CA PRO A 311 42.46 72.96 -15.17
C PRO A 311 41.84 73.61 -13.93
N ALA A 312 42.67 74.18 -13.06
CA ALA A 312 42.23 75.06 -11.99
C ALA A 312 41.67 76.36 -12.58
N SER A 313 40.46 76.31 -13.11
CA SER A 313 39.68 77.49 -13.51
C SER A 313 38.29 77.35 -12.89
N ASP A 314 38.23 77.46 -11.56
CA ASP A 314 37.05 77.77 -10.74
C ASP A 314 37.54 78.03 -9.29
N ALA A 315 38.56 78.88 -9.16
CA ALA A 315 38.96 79.49 -7.90
C ALA A 315 39.15 81.00 -8.18
N GLY A 316 38.04 81.71 -8.15
CA GLY A 316 37.91 83.15 -8.38
C GLY A 316 36.47 83.57 -8.17
#